data_AF-A0A2Z3V1T4-F1
#
_entry.id   AF-A0A2Z3V1T4-F1
#
_cell.length_a   1.000
_cell.length_b   1.000
_cell.length_c   1.000
_cell.angle_alpha   90.00
_cell.angle_beta   90.00
_cell.angle_gamma   90.00
#
_symmetry.space_group_name_H-M   'P 1'
#
loop_
_entity.id
_entity.type
_entity.pdbx_description
1 polymer ?
#
loop_
_entity_poly.entity_id
_entity_poly.type
_entity_poly.pdbx_seq_one_letter_code
_entity_poly.pdbx_strand_id
1 'polypeptide(L)'
;MSRRHAATAGRVLAVAALVLVTIPIARSEAVAARLALSVWKPPPGMLAALQRDLHITVEQAQARLLNEARFAPIEAHLRRRLGDRFAGSWLIGSTSQILVVATTDSADLPQITATGARGEVVGRSLARLDATLKEVDAALATHPNGRVRLVDVRTNKVIVLSDAAPATEDFLEAAGVDLVAVRVLPFAERPRPLSDLLGGDPYYVGSVNRCSIGFSVFRGTQSGFVSSGHCGVAGNTTTGADRTDQGVFQASTFPASDFAWVSVNDGWTPRPSVKNGSGGTVSVAGSRAAVEGASVCRSGSATGWHCGTILQRNASVAYPQGNVFELIRTNTCAEPGDSGGSFVSGEQAQGVASGGSGDCTSGGITYYQPVNEILTTYGLSLVTTAGNPPQMSTGTCTGYPATATGTTNSGQAVYQPKSLYQSAVAGVHYGCLDADDGVDFDLYLERRVGSAWSTVATSNGSGADEKISYTGPAGSYRYRVVSASGSGPYTLGYRTP
;
A
#
# COMPACT_ATOMS: atom_id res chain seq x y z
N MET A 1 49.77 92.42 29.43
CA MET A 1 50.87 91.55 29.90
C MET A 1 50.28 90.53 30.86
N SER A 2 50.36 89.25 30.51
CA SER A 2 49.79 88.11 31.22
C SER A 2 50.83 87.51 32.15
N ARG A 3 50.44 87.03 33.34
CA ARG A 3 50.95 85.78 33.91
C ARG A 3 49.98 85.22 34.95
N ARG A 4 49.76 83.92 34.80
CA ARG A 4 48.75 83.04 35.40
C ARG A 4 49.21 82.53 36.77
N HIS A 5 48.29 82.07 37.61
CA HIS A 5 48.23 80.68 38.05
C HIS A 5 46.84 80.38 38.65
N ALA A 6 46.26 79.24 38.25
CA ALA A 6 44.96 78.74 38.67
C ALA A 6 45.15 77.61 39.68
N ALA A 7 44.30 77.55 40.71
CA ALA A 7 44.19 76.44 41.65
C ALA A 7 42.75 75.95 41.70
N THR A 8 42.59 74.65 41.52
CA THR A 8 41.35 73.87 41.44
C THR A 8 40.89 73.41 42.82
N ALA A 9 39.57 73.43 43.09
CA ALA A 9 38.97 72.73 44.23
C ALA A 9 37.63 72.08 43.80
N GLY A 10 37.52 70.79 44.08
CA GLY A 10 36.50 69.88 43.55
C GLY A 10 35.12 69.97 44.19
N ARG A 11 34.14 69.38 43.50
CA ARG A 11 32.81 69.05 44.03
C ARG A 11 32.44 67.64 43.62
N VAL A 12 32.02 66.87 44.63
CA VAL A 12 31.57 65.48 44.58
C VAL A 12 30.17 65.41 43.96
N LEU A 13 29.96 64.51 43.00
CA LEU A 13 28.67 64.16 42.41
C LEU A 13 28.41 62.68 42.69
N ALA A 14 27.37 62.39 43.48
CA ALA A 14 26.91 61.03 43.76
C ALA A 14 26.11 60.48 42.56
N VAL A 15 26.59 59.39 41.97
CA VAL A 15 25.93 58.67 40.86
C VAL A 15 25.16 57.47 41.42
N ALA A 16 23.86 57.40 41.13
CA ALA A 16 23.02 56.26 41.44
C ALA A 16 23.35 55.08 40.49
N ALA A 17 23.72 53.93 41.06
CA ALA A 17 24.02 52.72 40.31
C ALA A 17 22.74 51.98 39.92
N LEU A 18 22.53 51.80 38.61
CA LEU A 18 21.48 50.98 38.03
C LEU A 18 21.91 49.51 38.07
N VAL A 19 21.23 48.68 38.89
CA VAL A 19 21.44 47.23 38.91
C VAL A 19 20.76 46.62 37.68
N LEU A 20 21.53 46.21 36.68
CA LEU A 20 21.05 45.35 35.60
C LEU A 20 20.82 43.94 36.16
N VAL A 21 19.55 43.53 36.28
CA VAL A 21 19.17 42.14 36.48
C VAL A 21 19.42 41.39 35.17
N THR A 22 20.46 40.57 35.12
CA THR A 22 20.70 39.63 34.02
C THR A 22 19.74 38.46 34.15
N ILE A 23 18.68 38.47 33.34
CA ILE A 23 17.79 37.30 33.18
C ILE A 23 18.60 36.23 32.43
N PRO A 24 18.68 34.98 32.94
CA PRO A 24 19.47 33.94 32.28
C PRO A 24 18.85 33.55 30.93
N ILE A 25 19.64 33.66 29.86
CA ILE A 25 19.29 33.41 28.45
C ILE A 25 18.84 31.94 28.21
N ALA A 26 19.17 31.00 29.11
CA ALA A 26 18.83 29.58 28.99
C ALA A 26 17.31 29.26 28.98
N ARG A 27 16.46 30.11 29.58
CA ARG A 27 14.99 29.92 29.51
C ARG A 27 14.40 30.25 28.13
N SER A 28 15.09 31.08 27.34
CA SER A 28 14.63 31.56 26.03
C SER A 28 14.69 30.47 24.96
N GLU A 29 15.79 29.71 24.91
CA GLU A 29 15.99 28.64 23.91
C GLU A 29 15.05 27.44 24.12
N ALA A 30 14.76 27.08 25.38
CA ALA A 30 13.82 26.01 25.71
C ALA A 30 12.37 26.36 25.33
N VAL A 31 11.98 27.64 25.43
CA VAL A 31 10.66 28.13 25.01
C VAL A 31 10.59 28.24 23.48
N ALA A 32 11.66 28.71 22.83
CA ALA A 32 11.74 28.75 21.37
C ALA A 32 11.72 27.35 20.73
N ALA A 33 12.38 26.35 21.33
CA ALA A 33 12.32 24.95 20.88
C ALA A 33 10.91 24.34 21.06
N ARG A 34 10.23 24.65 22.18
CA ARG A 34 8.82 24.24 22.40
C ARG A 34 7.87 24.88 21.39
N LEU A 35 8.09 26.15 21.02
CA LEU A 35 7.32 26.85 20.01
C LEU A 35 7.61 26.34 18.59
N ALA A 36 8.87 26.04 18.25
CA ALA A 36 9.24 25.45 16.97
C ALA A 36 8.66 24.04 16.76
N LEU A 37 8.61 23.24 17.82
CA LEU A 37 7.95 21.93 17.83
C LEU A 37 6.42 22.02 17.69
N SER A 38 5.80 23.10 18.16
CA SER A 38 4.34 23.33 18.01
C SER A 38 3.90 23.66 16.57
N VAL A 39 4.85 23.97 15.68
CA VAL A 39 4.62 24.26 14.25
C VAL A 39 4.89 23.03 13.38
N TRP A 40 5.52 21.99 13.92
CA TRP A 40 5.85 20.78 13.16
C TRP A 40 4.59 19.93 12.94
N LYS A 41 4.19 19.79 11.68
CA LYS A 41 3.12 18.87 11.26
C LYS A 41 3.74 17.63 10.63
N PRO A 42 3.43 16.42 11.13
CA PRO A 42 3.85 15.21 10.45
C PRO A 42 3.22 15.12 9.05
N PRO A 43 3.84 14.37 8.11
CA PRO A 43 3.26 14.10 6.80
C PRO A 43 1.80 13.62 6.90
N PRO A 44 0.93 14.00 5.94
CA PRO A 44 -0.46 13.55 5.91
C PRO A 44 -0.56 12.02 6.05
N GLY A 45 -1.48 11.55 6.89
CA GLY A 45 -1.71 10.12 7.14
C GLY A 45 -0.75 9.45 8.13
N MET A 46 0.41 10.05 8.46
CA MET A 46 1.39 9.43 9.35
C MET A 46 0.85 9.18 10.77
N LEU A 47 0.08 10.13 11.32
CA LEU A 47 -0.55 9.94 12.64
C LEU A 47 -1.54 8.79 12.66
N ALA A 48 -2.40 8.70 11.64
CA ALA A 48 -3.39 7.62 11.52
C ALA A 48 -2.69 6.24 11.38
N ALA A 49 -1.59 6.18 10.61
CA ALA A 49 -0.78 4.99 10.49
C ALA A 49 -0.15 4.59 11.84
N LEU A 50 0.46 5.53 12.56
CA LEU A 50 1.05 5.27 13.88
C LEU A 50 0.02 4.78 14.90
N GLN A 51 -1.19 5.36 14.90
CA GLN A 51 -2.28 4.89 15.77
C GLN A 51 -2.68 3.46 15.46
N ARG A 52 -2.90 3.16 14.17
CA ARG A 52 -3.30 1.82 13.70
C ARG A 52 -2.24 0.78 14.02
N ASP A 53 -0.98 1.08 13.70
CA ASP A 53 0.11 0.09 13.66
C ASP A 53 0.77 -0.11 15.02
N LEU A 54 0.89 0.94 15.83
CA LEU A 54 1.48 0.85 17.17
C LEU A 54 0.43 0.73 18.28
N HIS A 55 -0.85 0.74 17.92
CA HIS A 55 -1.97 0.68 18.86
C HIS A 55 -1.91 1.79 19.94
N ILE A 56 -1.62 3.03 19.52
CA ILE A 56 -1.53 4.21 20.39
C ILE A 56 -2.59 5.26 20.04
N THR A 57 -2.90 6.18 20.97
CA THR A 57 -3.84 7.29 20.69
C THR A 57 -3.20 8.34 19.78
N VAL A 58 -4.02 9.23 19.20
CA VAL A 58 -3.50 10.32 18.33
C VAL A 58 -2.60 11.25 19.11
N GLU A 59 -2.94 11.53 20.38
CA GLU A 59 -2.14 12.35 21.28
C GLU A 59 -0.81 11.67 21.60
N GLN A 60 -0.81 10.35 21.81
CA GLN A 60 0.40 9.57 22.01
C GLN A 60 1.28 9.54 20.75
N ALA A 61 0.69 9.39 19.56
CA ALA A 61 1.42 9.44 18.29
C ALA A 61 2.06 10.82 18.06
N GLN A 62 1.35 11.90 18.36
CA GLN A 62 1.89 13.26 18.32
C GLN A 62 3.04 13.44 19.32
N ALA A 63 2.84 13.06 20.58
CA ALA A 63 3.86 13.14 21.62
C ALA A 63 5.11 12.32 21.26
N ARG A 64 4.92 11.15 20.66
CA ARG A 64 5.99 10.26 20.18
C ARG A 64 6.89 10.95 19.19
N LEU A 65 6.29 11.51 18.15
CA LEU A 65 7.03 12.20 17.09
C LEU A 65 7.72 13.48 17.59
N LEU A 66 7.08 14.22 18.51
CA LEU A 66 7.70 15.40 19.15
C LEU A 66 8.92 15.01 20.00
N ASN A 67 8.84 13.92 20.75
CA ASN A 67 9.98 13.41 21.51
C ASN A 67 11.12 12.92 20.61
N GLU A 68 10.80 12.25 19.50
CA GLU A 68 11.78 11.84 18.48
C GLU A 68 12.51 13.02 17.86
N ALA A 69 11.76 14.05 17.44
CA ALA A 69 12.32 15.29 16.90
C ALA A 69 13.20 16.02 17.94
N ARG A 70 12.79 16.01 19.22
CA ARG A 70 13.56 16.59 20.33
C ARG A 70 14.87 15.84 20.58
N PHE A 71 14.85 14.51 20.57
CA PHE A 71 16.01 13.69 20.95
C PHE A 71 17.01 13.50 19.82
N ALA A 72 16.60 13.59 18.54
CA ALA A 72 17.50 13.45 17.40
C ALA A 72 18.77 14.33 17.47
N PRO A 73 18.71 15.65 17.72
CA PRO A 73 19.92 16.47 17.83
C PRO A 73 20.76 16.16 19.08
N ILE A 74 20.13 15.74 20.18
CA ILE A 74 20.81 15.35 21.43
C ILE A 74 21.63 14.08 21.20
N GLU A 75 21.02 13.08 20.56
CA GLU A 75 21.68 11.82 20.19
C GLU A 75 22.88 12.08 19.29
N ALA A 76 22.72 12.90 18.25
CA ALA A 76 23.81 13.23 17.34
C ALA A 76 24.97 13.97 18.03
N HIS A 77 24.67 14.83 19.01
CA HIS A 77 25.70 15.49 19.82
C HIS A 77 26.46 14.49 20.69
N LEU A 78 25.74 13.63 21.42
CA LEU A 78 26.36 12.61 22.28
C LEU A 78 27.18 11.62 21.46
N ARG A 79 26.67 11.13 20.33
CA ARG A 79 27.42 10.22 19.44
C ARG A 79 28.78 10.80 19.04
N ARG A 80 28.84 12.06 18.60
CA ARG A 80 30.09 12.73 18.24
C ARG A 80 31.02 12.93 19.44
N ARG A 81 30.45 13.25 20.60
CA ARG A 81 31.22 13.58 21.81
C ARG A 81 31.84 12.34 22.47
N LEU A 82 31.13 11.22 22.44
CA LEU A 82 31.59 9.95 22.99
C LEU A 82 32.59 9.24 22.06
N GLY A 83 32.49 9.46 20.74
CA GLY A 83 33.42 8.91 19.75
C GLY A 83 33.48 7.39 19.85
N ASP A 84 34.69 6.82 19.96
CA ASP A 84 34.92 5.38 20.02
C ASP A 84 34.29 4.69 21.24
N ARG A 85 33.87 5.45 22.26
CA ARG A 85 33.17 4.93 23.44
C ARG A 85 31.66 4.80 23.23
N PHE A 86 31.11 5.41 22.18
CA PHE A 86 29.68 5.29 21.86
C PHE A 86 29.32 3.83 21.54
N ALA A 87 28.34 3.29 22.25
CA ALA A 87 27.93 1.88 22.15
C ALA A 87 26.51 1.68 21.59
N GLY A 88 25.90 2.75 21.07
CA GLY A 88 24.55 2.75 20.52
C GLY A 88 23.57 3.62 21.30
N SER A 89 22.39 3.82 20.74
CA SER A 89 21.32 4.60 21.35
C SER A 89 19.96 4.07 20.92
N TRP A 90 18.94 4.23 21.76
CA TRP A 90 17.57 3.81 21.44
C TRP A 90 16.54 4.59 22.25
N LEU A 91 15.32 4.65 21.73
CA LEU A 91 14.17 5.25 22.42
C LEU A 91 13.34 4.17 23.11
N ILE A 92 12.86 4.47 24.31
CA ILE A 92 11.97 3.59 25.08
C ILE A 92 10.69 4.32 25.51
N GLY A 93 9.63 3.52 25.69
CA GLY A 93 8.30 3.96 26.07
C GLY A 93 7.37 4.18 24.87
N SER A 94 6.06 4.12 25.11
CA SER A 94 5.02 4.22 24.07
C SER A 94 5.04 5.54 23.31
N THR A 95 5.59 6.60 23.91
CA THR A 95 5.74 7.92 23.28
C THR A 95 7.20 8.28 23.06
N SER A 96 8.12 7.30 22.97
CA SER A 96 9.55 7.55 22.74
C SER A 96 10.15 8.54 23.75
N GLN A 97 9.65 8.55 24.99
CA GLN A 97 9.88 9.64 25.94
C GLN A 97 11.26 9.62 26.61
N ILE A 98 12.00 8.52 26.50
CA ILE A 98 13.35 8.38 27.07
C ILE A 98 14.30 7.97 25.95
N LEU A 99 15.35 8.77 25.75
CA LEU A 99 16.54 8.40 24.98
C LEU A 99 17.53 7.69 25.90
N VAL A 100 17.91 6.47 25.55
CA VAL A 100 19.02 5.75 26.17
C VAL A 100 20.25 5.87 25.28
N VAL A 101 21.40 6.17 25.87
CA VAL A 101 22.70 6.22 25.20
C VAL A 101 23.66 5.28 25.92
N ALA A 102 24.11 4.27 25.21
CA ALA A 102 25.08 3.32 25.71
C ALA A 102 26.52 3.82 25.50
N THR A 103 27.39 3.60 26.48
CA THR A 103 28.81 3.94 26.45
C THR A 103 29.65 2.77 27.00
N THR A 104 30.91 2.67 26.58
CA THR A 104 31.87 1.74 27.18
C THR A 104 32.57 2.29 28.43
N ASP A 105 32.35 3.57 28.77
CA ASP A 105 33.02 4.22 29.89
C ASP A 105 32.03 4.90 30.83
N SER A 106 32.03 4.45 32.09
CA SER A 106 31.21 5.02 33.16
C SER A 106 31.46 6.51 33.41
N ALA A 107 32.63 7.04 33.04
CA ALA A 107 32.95 8.47 33.14
C ALA A 107 32.08 9.35 32.22
N ASP A 108 31.41 8.76 31.22
CA ASP A 108 30.53 9.47 30.31
C ASP A 108 29.10 9.69 30.87
N LEU A 109 28.71 8.99 31.94
CA LEU A 109 27.36 9.06 32.48
C LEU A 109 26.92 10.48 32.90
N PRO A 110 27.77 11.30 33.57
CA PRO A 110 27.39 12.68 33.93
C PRO A 110 27.08 13.55 32.71
N GLN A 111 27.85 13.43 31.62
CA GLN A 111 27.62 14.22 30.42
C GLN A 111 26.39 13.74 29.62
N ILE A 112 26.11 12.44 29.63
CA ILE A 112 24.88 11.89 29.01
C ILE A 112 23.65 12.39 29.77
N THR A 113 23.63 12.22 31.09
CA THR A 113 22.50 12.61 31.95
C THR A 113 22.22 14.11 31.94
N ALA A 114 23.26 14.94 31.81
CA ALA A 114 23.13 16.39 31.65
C ALA A 114 22.30 16.82 30.43
N THR A 115 22.16 15.96 29.41
CA THR A 115 21.32 16.23 28.22
C THR A 115 19.87 15.78 28.36
N GLY A 116 19.50 15.15 29.49
CA GLY A 116 18.20 14.52 29.69
C GLY A 116 18.07 13.11 29.12
N ALA A 117 19.17 12.54 28.61
CA ALA A 117 19.25 11.14 28.20
C ALA A 117 19.60 10.21 29.39
N ARG A 118 19.24 8.94 29.29
CA ARG A 118 19.67 7.88 30.22
C ARG A 118 20.97 7.28 29.73
N GLY A 119 22.04 7.34 30.53
CA GLY A 119 23.28 6.64 30.22
C GLY A 119 23.23 5.17 30.62
N GLU A 120 23.82 4.30 29.81
CA GLU A 120 23.95 2.87 30.08
C GLU A 120 25.40 2.42 29.78
N VAL A 121 26.04 1.71 30.71
CA VAL A 121 27.43 1.23 30.49
C VAL A 121 27.39 -0.20 29.97
N VAL A 122 28.06 -0.45 28.86
CA VAL A 122 28.11 -1.77 28.19
C VAL A 122 29.53 -2.13 27.76
N GLY A 123 29.76 -3.40 27.43
CA GLY A 123 31.12 -3.92 27.20
C GLY A 123 31.72 -3.62 25.82
N ARG A 124 30.89 -3.34 24.80
CA ARG A 124 31.33 -3.15 23.40
C ARG A 124 30.87 -1.84 22.84
N SER A 125 31.76 -1.10 22.18
CA SER A 125 31.38 0.07 21.40
C SER A 125 30.63 -0.34 20.13
N LEU A 126 29.92 0.61 19.52
CA LEU A 126 29.20 0.39 18.27
C LEU A 126 30.19 0.01 17.16
N ALA A 127 31.35 0.67 17.12
CA ALA A 127 32.42 0.34 16.18
C ALA A 127 32.91 -1.12 16.32
N ARG A 128 32.99 -1.64 17.56
CA ARG A 128 33.35 -3.05 17.79
C ARG A 128 32.22 -3.99 17.34
N LEU A 129 30.96 -3.65 17.59
CA LEU A 129 29.81 -4.44 17.12
C LEU A 129 29.74 -4.48 15.58
N ASP A 130 29.97 -3.35 14.91
CA ASP A 130 30.01 -3.28 13.45
C ASP A 130 31.17 -4.09 12.86
N ALA A 131 32.33 -4.11 13.53
CA ALA A 131 33.45 -4.96 13.15
C ALA A 131 33.11 -6.46 13.29
N THR A 132 32.49 -6.85 14.41
CA THR A 132 32.02 -8.23 14.62
C THR A 132 30.95 -8.63 13.59
N LEU A 133 30.03 -7.73 13.22
CA LEU A 133 29.03 -8.02 12.18
C LEU A 133 29.72 -8.33 10.83
N LYS A 134 30.77 -7.58 10.47
CA LYS A 134 31.54 -7.85 9.24
C LYS A 134 32.26 -9.21 9.27
N GLU A 135 32.79 -9.62 10.42
CA GLU A 135 33.40 -10.94 10.61
C GLU A 135 32.34 -12.06 10.42
N VAL A 136 31.17 -11.90 11.04
CA VAL A 136 30.02 -12.82 10.87
C VAL A 136 29.56 -12.86 9.40
N ASP A 137 29.49 -11.70 8.74
CA ASP A 137 29.07 -11.60 7.34
C ASP A 137 30.01 -12.35 6.40
N ALA A 138 31.31 -12.20 6.62
CA ALA A 138 32.34 -12.91 5.86
C ALA A 138 32.28 -14.42 6.10
N ALA A 139 32.13 -14.86 7.35
CA ALA A 139 32.05 -16.27 7.71
C ALA A 139 30.84 -16.95 7.03
N LEU A 140 29.67 -16.31 7.07
CA LEU A 140 28.43 -16.87 6.55
C LEU A 140 28.15 -16.51 5.08
N ALA A 141 29.12 -16.00 4.32
CA ALA A 141 28.90 -15.48 2.96
C ALA A 141 28.28 -16.51 1.99
N THR A 142 28.66 -17.78 2.11
CA THR A 142 28.13 -18.89 1.30
C THR A 142 27.28 -19.88 2.10
N HIS A 143 27.04 -19.60 3.38
CA HIS A 143 26.32 -20.51 4.27
C HIS A 143 24.80 -20.43 4.02
N PRO A 144 24.07 -21.56 3.96
CA PRO A 144 22.64 -21.56 3.60
C PRO A 144 21.73 -20.94 4.67
N ASN A 145 22.17 -20.93 5.93
CA ASN A 145 21.42 -20.45 7.10
C ASN A 145 22.02 -19.15 7.66
N GLY A 146 21.33 -18.48 8.59
CA GLY A 146 21.83 -17.24 9.20
C GLY A 146 21.75 -16.04 8.26
N ARG A 147 20.69 -15.95 7.45
CA ARG A 147 20.53 -14.94 6.39
C ARG A 147 20.33 -13.51 6.92
N VAL A 148 19.71 -13.37 8.09
CA VAL A 148 19.50 -12.08 8.74
C VAL A 148 20.50 -11.94 9.88
N ARG A 149 21.30 -10.88 9.80
CA ARG A 149 22.39 -10.56 10.71
C ARG A 149 22.31 -9.09 11.04
N LEU A 150 22.39 -8.75 12.31
CA LEU A 150 22.18 -7.36 12.75
C LEU A 150 22.97 -7.05 14.02
N VAL A 151 23.28 -5.77 14.21
CA VAL A 151 23.75 -5.25 15.49
C VAL A 151 22.53 -4.94 16.36
N ASP A 152 22.46 -5.55 17.54
CA ASP A 152 21.48 -5.20 18.57
C ASP A 152 22.17 -4.41 19.69
N VAL A 153 22.02 -3.09 19.62
CA VAL A 153 22.58 -2.18 20.63
C VAL A 153 21.93 -2.33 22.00
N ARG A 154 20.70 -2.88 22.10
CA ARG A 154 20.01 -3.07 23.38
C ARG A 154 20.55 -4.26 24.16
N THR A 155 21.02 -5.29 23.46
CA THR A 155 21.67 -6.45 24.08
C THR A 155 23.20 -6.42 23.96
N ASN A 156 23.75 -5.36 23.35
CA ASN A 156 25.18 -5.13 23.10
C ASN A 156 25.87 -6.34 22.42
N LYS A 157 25.19 -6.91 21.42
CA LYS A 157 25.58 -8.12 20.69
C LYS A 157 25.26 -8.02 19.19
N VAL A 158 25.91 -8.86 18.40
CA VAL A 158 25.48 -9.19 17.04
C VAL A 158 24.52 -10.37 17.09
N ILE A 159 23.37 -10.25 16.43
CA ILE A 159 22.35 -11.29 16.38
C ILE A 159 22.35 -11.94 15.00
N VAL A 160 22.30 -13.28 14.97
CA VAL A 160 22.10 -14.07 13.74
C VAL A 160 20.79 -14.83 13.88
N LEU A 161 19.85 -14.60 12.96
CA LEU A 161 18.58 -15.33 12.92
C LEU A 161 18.74 -16.54 11.99
N SER A 162 18.57 -17.74 12.55
CA SER A 162 18.76 -18.99 11.82
C SER A 162 17.70 -20.02 12.18
N ASP A 163 17.17 -20.72 11.19
CA ASP A 163 16.31 -21.90 11.34
C ASP A 163 17.08 -23.17 11.74
N ALA A 164 18.41 -23.14 11.67
CA ALA A 164 19.32 -24.18 12.15
C ALA A 164 20.34 -23.58 13.13
N ALA A 165 19.83 -22.99 14.23
CA ALA A 165 20.66 -22.22 15.17
C ALA A 165 21.88 -22.98 15.71
N PRO A 166 21.79 -24.23 16.22
CA PRO A 166 22.98 -24.95 16.72
C PRO A 166 24.06 -25.14 15.65
N ALA A 167 23.66 -25.59 14.46
CA ALA A 167 24.60 -25.80 13.35
C ALA A 167 25.25 -24.48 12.86
N THR A 168 24.52 -23.37 12.95
CA THR A 168 25.04 -22.04 12.59
C THR A 168 26.03 -21.55 13.65
N GLU A 169 25.76 -21.84 14.92
CA GLU A 169 26.65 -21.51 16.04
C GLU A 169 27.97 -22.30 15.96
N ASP A 170 27.89 -23.63 15.78
CA ASP A 170 29.06 -24.49 15.57
C ASP A 170 29.92 -24.02 14.39
N PHE A 171 29.26 -23.61 13.29
CA PHE A 171 29.94 -23.11 12.11
C PHE A 171 30.66 -21.78 12.37
N LEU A 172 30.02 -20.86 13.10
CA LEU A 172 30.63 -19.57 13.47
C LEU A 172 31.82 -19.77 14.42
N GLU A 173 31.71 -20.70 15.38
CA GLU A 173 32.82 -21.07 16.27
C GLU A 173 34.00 -21.64 15.46
N ALA A 174 33.73 -22.57 14.54
CA ALA A 174 34.75 -23.15 13.65
C ALA A 174 35.39 -22.10 12.72
N ALA A 175 34.65 -21.05 12.35
CA ALA A 175 35.15 -19.91 11.59
C ALA A 175 35.95 -18.90 12.43
N GLY A 176 36.07 -19.11 13.75
CA GLY A 176 36.82 -18.25 14.66
C GLY A 176 36.09 -16.98 15.10
N VAL A 177 34.77 -16.94 14.96
CA VAL A 177 33.95 -15.79 15.40
C VAL A 177 33.76 -15.83 16.92
N ASP A 178 33.94 -14.69 17.59
CA ASP A 178 33.73 -14.57 19.05
C ASP A 178 32.24 -14.68 19.41
N LEU A 179 31.82 -15.87 19.85
CA LEU A 179 30.45 -16.13 20.30
C LEU A 179 30.07 -15.41 21.61
N VAL A 180 31.01 -14.81 22.34
CA VAL A 180 30.66 -13.90 23.46
C VAL A 180 30.03 -12.63 22.91
N ALA A 181 30.43 -12.18 21.72
CA ALA A 181 29.89 -11.00 21.04
C ALA A 181 28.67 -11.30 20.16
N VAL A 182 28.46 -12.57 19.80
CA VAL A 182 27.37 -13.02 18.92
C VAL A 182 26.28 -13.73 19.73
N ARG A 183 25.06 -13.80 19.19
CA ARG A 183 24.01 -14.72 19.64
C ARG A 183 23.22 -15.21 18.44
N VAL A 184 23.11 -16.52 18.29
CA VAL A 184 22.25 -17.14 17.28
C VAL A 184 20.86 -17.36 17.87
N LEU A 185 19.81 -16.90 17.21
CA LEU A 185 18.43 -17.11 17.62
C LEU A 185 17.73 -18.08 16.66
N PRO A 186 16.94 -19.04 17.17
CA PRO A 186 16.18 -19.99 16.36
C PRO A 186 14.97 -19.30 15.72
N PHE A 187 15.21 -18.60 14.62
CA PHE A 187 14.19 -17.82 13.92
C PHE A 187 14.43 -17.83 12.40
N ALA A 188 13.43 -18.26 11.66
CA ALA A 188 13.51 -18.51 10.21
C ALA A 188 13.17 -17.26 9.38
N GLU A 189 13.89 -16.15 9.58
CA GLU A 189 13.65 -14.96 8.76
C GLU A 189 14.30 -15.12 7.37
N ARG A 190 13.49 -15.01 6.32
CA ARG A 190 13.93 -15.12 4.92
C ARG A 190 13.42 -13.92 4.12
N PRO A 191 13.94 -12.71 4.37
CA PRO A 191 13.51 -11.52 3.67
C PRO A 191 13.78 -11.67 2.17
N ARG A 192 12.83 -11.21 1.36
CA ARG A 192 12.94 -11.13 -0.11
C ARG A 192 12.63 -9.69 -0.53
N PRO A 193 13.20 -9.20 -1.63
CA PRO A 193 12.73 -7.95 -2.24
C PRO A 193 11.21 -8.04 -2.46
N LEU A 194 10.48 -7.00 -2.05
CA LEU A 194 9.05 -6.91 -2.31
C LEU A 194 8.86 -6.40 -3.74
N SER A 195 8.21 -7.19 -4.58
CA SER A 195 7.92 -6.85 -5.98
C SER A 195 6.44 -6.53 -6.16
N ASP A 196 6.13 -5.53 -6.98
CA ASP A 196 4.73 -5.19 -7.32
C ASP A 196 4.21 -6.11 -8.44
N LEU A 197 2.94 -6.53 -8.35
CA LEU A 197 2.20 -7.13 -9.47
C LEU A 197 1.45 -6.03 -10.22
N LEU A 198 1.89 -5.77 -11.45
CA LEU A 198 1.26 -4.82 -12.35
C LEU A 198 0.72 -5.55 -13.58
N GLY A 199 -0.43 -5.11 -14.09
CA GLY A 199 -0.89 -5.55 -15.40
C GLY A 199 0.10 -5.18 -16.50
N GLY A 200 0.32 -6.09 -17.45
CA GLY A 200 1.29 -5.96 -18.53
C GLY A 200 2.71 -6.44 -18.20
N ASP A 201 3.01 -6.76 -16.94
CA ASP A 201 4.31 -7.35 -16.58
C ASP A 201 4.47 -8.78 -17.13
N PRO A 202 5.70 -9.19 -17.51
CA PRO A 202 5.94 -10.57 -17.88
C PRO A 202 5.84 -11.49 -16.67
N TYR A 203 5.27 -12.67 -16.89
CA TYR A 203 5.50 -13.83 -16.06
C TYR A 203 5.85 -15.03 -16.95
N TYR A 204 6.48 -16.03 -16.35
CA TYR A 204 6.98 -17.19 -17.07
C TYR A 204 6.42 -18.49 -16.50
N VAL A 205 6.07 -19.41 -17.38
CA VAL A 205 5.67 -20.80 -17.06
C VAL A 205 6.76 -21.74 -17.57
N GLY A 206 7.50 -22.35 -16.65
CA GLY A 206 8.71 -23.07 -17.01
C GLY A 206 9.79 -22.15 -17.60
N SER A 207 10.65 -22.69 -18.47
CA SER A 207 11.82 -21.97 -18.99
C SER A 207 11.54 -21.08 -20.21
N VAL A 208 10.50 -21.39 -20.99
CA VAL A 208 10.29 -20.81 -22.34
C VAL A 208 8.99 -20.05 -22.52
N ASN A 209 7.93 -20.37 -21.79
CA ASN A 209 6.63 -19.74 -22.01
C ASN A 209 6.57 -18.42 -21.26
N ARG A 210 6.50 -17.32 -22.01
CA ARG A 210 6.28 -15.96 -21.49
C ARG A 210 4.84 -15.54 -21.79
N CYS A 211 4.12 -15.11 -20.78
CA CYS A 211 2.85 -14.42 -20.90
C CYS A 211 2.89 -13.11 -20.12
N SER A 212 1.81 -12.34 -20.19
CA SER A 212 1.68 -11.05 -19.53
C SER A 212 0.60 -11.12 -18.46
N ILE A 213 0.84 -10.45 -17.33
CA ILE A 213 -0.13 -10.33 -16.24
C ILE A 213 -1.33 -9.50 -16.72
N GLY A 214 -2.54 -9.99 -16.48
CA GLY A 214 -3.78 -9.27 -16.78
C GLY A 214 -4.10 -8.23 -15.72
N PHE A 215 -4.70 -8.66 -14.62
CA PHE A 215 -5.02 -7.77 -13.50
C PHE A 215 -4.77 -8.45 -12.17
N SER A 216 -4.27 -7.68 -11.21
CA SER A 216 -4.21 -8.10 -9.81
C SER A 216 -5.62 -8.38 -9.28
N VAL A 217 -5.79 -9.48 -8.56
CA VAL A 217 -7.04 -9.91 -7.95
C VAL A 217 -6.82 -10.47 -6.54
N PHE A 218 -7.91 -10.58 -5.79
CA PHE A 218 -8.01 -11.35 -4.56
C PHE A 218 -9.01 -12.49 -4.70
N ARG A 219 -8.74 -13.61 -4.01
CA ARG A 219 -9.71 -14.64 -3.69
C ARG A 219 -9.75 -14.80 -2.17
N GLY A 220 -10.71 -14.14 -1.50
CA GLY A 220 -10.64 -13.95 -0.05
C GLY A 220 -9.37 -13.18 0.32
N THR A 221 -8.51 -13.75 1.17
CA THR A 221 -7.21 -13.15 1.54
C THR A 221 -6.08 -13.49 0.57
N GLN A 222 -6.29 -14.43 -0.35
CA GLN A 222 -5.25 -14.88 -1.27
C GLN A 222 -5.07 -13.85 -2.40
N SER A 223 -3.88 -13.26 -2.49
CA SER A 223 -3.47 -12.41 -3.61
C SER A 223 -3.21 -13.23 -4.87
N GLY A 224 -3.47 -12.64 -6.02
CA GLY A 224 -3.21 -13.28 -7.31
C GLY A 224 -3.31 -12.32 -8.48
N PHE A 225 -3.29 -12.88 -9.69
CA PHE A 225 -3.61 -12.17 -10.91
C PHE A 225 -4.38 -13.06 -11.89
N VAL A 226 -5.18 -12.43 -12.75
CA VAL A 226 -5.82 -13.10 -13.90
C VAL A 226 -4.92 -13.05 -15.13
N SER A 227 -5.04 -14.06 -15.99
CA SER A 227 -4.31 -14.20 -17.26
C SER A 227 -5.16 -15.04 -18.24
N SER A 228 -4.65 -15.32 -19.43
CA SER A 228 -5.26 -16.25 -20.39
C SER A 228 -5.01 -17.70 -20.01
N GLY A 229 -5.95 -18.57 -20.38
CA GLY A 229 -5.94 -20.00 -20.05
C GLY A 229 -4.90 -20.78 -20.86
N HIS A 230 -4.67 -20.40 -22.11
CA HIS A 230 -3.66 -21.07 -22.95
C HIS A 230 -2.21 -20.88 -22.45
N CYS A 231 -1.96 -19.97 -21.49
CA CYS A 231 -0.63 -19.74 -20.92
C CYS A 231 -0.16 -20.86 -19.99
N GLY A 232 -1.08 -21.63 -19.40
CA GLY A 232 -0.75 -22.68 -18.44
C GLY A 232 -1.99 -23.39 -17.90
N VAL A 233 -1.77 -24.56 -17.30
CA VAL A 233 -2.83 -25.37 -16.68
C VAL A 233 -2.72 -25.33 -15.15
N ALA A 234 -3.80 -25.70 -14.46
CA ALA A 234 -3.82 -25.77 -13.00
C ALA A 234 -2.64 -26.60 -12.45
N GLY A 235 -1.97 -26.08 -11.42
CA GLY A 235 -0.78 -26.67 -10.81
C GLY A 235 0.55 -26.21 -11.45
N ASN A 236 0.55 -25.54 -12.60
CA ASN A 236 1.78 -24.95 -13.14
C ASN A 236 2.28 -23.80 -12.25
N THR A 237 3.59 -23.78 -11.98
CA THR A 237 4.26 -22.72 -11.23
C THR A 237 4.69 -21.58 -12.16
N THR A 238 4.69 -20.36 -11.63
CA THR A 238 5.17 -19.17 -12.35
C THR A 238 6.38 -18.53 -11.67
N THR A 239 7.25 -17.94 -12.49
CA THR A 239 8.24 -16.96 -12.03
C THR A 239 7.90 -15.58 -12.58
N GLY A 240 8.15 -14.52 -11.80
CA GLY A 240 7.85 -13.16 -12.23
C GLY A 240 8.91 -12.55 -13.14
N ALA A 241 8.79 -11.23 -13.38
CA ALA A 241 9.69 -10.48 -14.26
C ALA A 241 11.17 -10.57 -13.85
N ASP A 242 11.45 -10.72 -12.55
CA ASP A 242 12.78 -10.89 -11.97
C ASP A 242 13.27 -12.34 -11.93
N ARG A 243 12.53 -13.27 -12.55
CA ARG A 243 12.78 -14.73 -12.56
C ARG A 243 12.75 -15.39 -11.19
N THR A 244 12.19 -14.74 -10.17
CA THR A 244 11.97 -15.36 -8.86
C THR A 244 10.60 -16.04 -8.80
N ASP A 245 10.45 -17.01 -7.88
CA ASP A 245 9.19 -17.70 -7.63
C ASP A 245 8.06 -16.70 -7.39
N GLN A 246 6.96 -16.86 -8.12
CA GLN A 246 5.83 -15.94 -8.06
C GLN A 246 4.56 -16.61 -7.61
N GLY A 247 4.09 -17.63 -8.33
CA GLY A 247 2.76 -18.15 -8.10
C GLY A 247 2.49 -19.52 -8.68
N VAL A 248 1.23 -19.94 -8.59
CA VAL A 248 0.73 -21.21 -9.10
C VAL A 248 -0.62 -20.98 -9.77
N PHE A 249 -0.81 -21.53 -10.97
CA PHE A 249 -2.10 -21.57 -11.64
C PHE A 249 -3.08 -22.37 -10.80
N GLN A 250 -4.14 -21.72 -10.33
CA GLN A 250 -5.15 -22.36 -9.48
C GLN A 250 -6.30 -22.91 -10.32
N ALA A 251 -6.66 -22.21 -11.39
CA ALA A 251 -7.61 -22.67 -12.38
C ALA A 251 -7.27 -22.07 -13.75
N SER A 252 -7.61 -22.81 -14.80
CA SER A 252 -7.41 -22.43 -16.19
C SER A 252 -8.48 -23.09 -17.06
N THR A 253 -9.05 -22.34 -17.99
CA THR A 253 -10.03 -22.81 -18.98
C THR A 253 -9.52 -22.42 -20.36
N PHE A 254 -9.20 -23.44 -21.15
CA PHE A 254 -8.84 -23.36 -22.57
C PHE A 254 -8.89 -24.77 -23.20
N PRO A 255 -9.59 -25.00 -24.33
CA PRO A 255 -10.40 -24.04 -25.10
C PRO A 255 -11.78 -23.78 -24.45
N ALA A 256 -12.78 -23.38 -25.24
CA ALA A 256 -14.13 -22.88 -24.88
C ALA A 256 -14.14 -21.43 -24.36
N SER A 257 -13.37 -21.15 -23.33
CA SER A 257 -12.98 -19.79 -22.94
C SER A 257 -11.45 -19.71 -22.93
N ASP A 258 -10.87 -18.53 -22.71
CA ASP A 258 -9.42 -18.40 -22.61
C ASP A 258 -9.02 -17.51 -21.42
N PHE A 259 -9.14 -18.08 -20.22
CA PHE A 259 -8.77 -17.39 -18.99
C PHE A 259 -8.29 -18.33 -17.89
N ALA A 260 -7.47 -17.77 -17.01
CA ALA A 260 -6.91 -18.42 -15.84
C ALA A 260 -6.73 -17.41 -14.70
N TRP A 261 -6.52 -17.93 -13.50
CA TRP A 261 -6.00 -17.13 -12.39
C TRP A 261 -4.86 -17.86 -11.67
N VAL A 262 -3.90 -17.05 -11.24
CA VAL A 262 -2.67 -17.49 -10.58
C VAL A 262 -2.66 -16.90 -9.18
N SER A 263 -2.58 -17.75 -8.16
CA SER A 263 -2.30 -17.29 -6.79
C SER A 263 -0.83 -16.96 -6.65
N VAL A 264 -0.49 -15.89 -5.95
CA VAL A 264 0.90 -15.48 -5.73
C VAL A 264 1.35 -15.65 -4.28
N ASN A 265 2.66 -15.78 -4.08
CA ASN A 265 3.27 -15.79 -2.75
C ASN A 265 3.45 -14.36 -2.19
N ASP A 266 3.82 -14.25 -0.91
CA ASP A 266 3.94 -12.97 -0.19
C ASP A 266 5.09 -12.06 -0.66
N GLY A 267 5.95 -12.53 -1.56
CA GLY A 267 6.97 -11.70 -2.21
C GLY A 267 6.39 -10.75 -3.26
N TRP A 268 5.14 -10.94 -3.66
CA TRP A 268 4.49 -10.22 -4.74
C TRP A 268 3.25 -9.45 -4.25
N THR A 269 3.36 -8.13 -4.25
CA THR A 269 2.32 -7.22 -3.75
C THR A 269 1.36 -6.84 -4.87
N PRO A 270 0.07 -7.20 -4.79
CA PRO A 270 -0.90 -6.80 -5.80
C PRO A 270 -1.09 -5.29 -5.85
N ARG A 271 -1.11 -4.72 -7.05
CA ARG A 271 -1.38 -3.29 -7.26
C ARG A 271 -2.57 -3.06 -8.18
N PRO A 272 -3.36 -2.00 -7.96
CA PRO A 272 -4.46 -1.60 -8.82
C PRO A 272 -3.94 -0.82 -10.05
N SER A 273 -3.04 -1.42 -10.83
CA SER A 273 -2.31 -0.68 -11.86
C SER A 273 -1.88 -1.56 -13.04
N VAL A 274 -1.86 -0.96 -14.23
CA VAL A 274 -1.40 -1.56 -15.49
C VAL A 274 -0.29 -0.70 -16.09
N LYS A 275 0.78 -1.29 -16.62
CA LYS A 275 1.86 -0.56 -17.31
C LYS A 275 1.34 0.17 -18.54
N ASN A 276 1.75 1.43 -18.73
CA ASN A 276 1.24 2.30 -19.81
C ASN A 276 2.22 2.54 -20.96
N GLY A 277 3.33 1.80 -21.01
CA GLY A 277 4.35 1.89 -22.07
C GLY A 277 5.31 3.08 -21.98
N SER A 278 5.05 4.11 -21.16
CA SER A 278 5.92 5.29 -20.99
C SER A 278 6.76 5.25 -19.70
N GLY A 279 6.89 4.06 -19.09
CA GLY A 279 7.53 3.88 -17.78
C GLY A 279 6.62 4.19 -16.59
N GLY A 280 5.35 4.54 -16.84
CA GLY A 280 4.34 4.75 -15.81
C GLY A 280 3.25 3.66 -15.80
N THR A 281 2.16 3.96 -15.10
CA THR A 281 1.00 3.08 -14.97
C THR A 281 -0.32 3.82 -15.20
N VAL A 282 -1.35 3.07 -15.60
CA VAL A 282 -2.76 3.47 -15.53
C VAL A 282 -3.38 2.79 -14.33
N SER A 283 -4.11 3.55 -13.53
CA SER A 283 -4.88 3.06 -12.38
C SER A 283 -6.04 2.18 -12.83
N VAL A 284 -6.32 1.15 -12.03
CA VAL A 284 -7.51 0.30 -12.19
C VAL A 284 -8.50 0.68 -11.09
N ALA A 285 -9.64 1.25 -11.48
CA ALA A 285 -10.68 1.71 -10.57
C ALA A 285 -11.92 0.79 -10.55
N GLY A 286 -12.05 -0.11 -11.53
CA GLY A 286 -13.19 -1.03 -11.64
C GLY A 286 -13.13 -1.86 -12.92
N SER A 287 -14.24 -2.51 -13.27
CA SER A 287 -14.36 -3.39 -14.45
C SER A 287 -15.63 -3.16 -15.26
N ARG A 288 -16.12 -1.91 -15.32
CA ARG A 288 -17.27 -1.58 -16.18
C ARG A 288 -16.90 -1.83 -17.65
N ALA A 289 -17.65 -2.69 -18.31
CA ALA A 289 -17.47 -2.98 -19.73
C ALA A 289 -17.74 -1.71 -20.56
N ALA A 290 -16.76 -1.33 -21.39
CA ALA A 290 -16.90 -0.27 -22.38
C ALA A 290 -17.61 -0.84 -23.62
N VAL A 291 -18.42 -0.03 -24.32
CA VAL A 291 -19.21 -0.42 -25.50
C VAL A 291 -18.40 -0.42 -26.80
N GLU A 292 -18.93 -1.01 -27.86
CA GLU A 292 -18.38 -0.99 -29.21
C GLU A 292 -18.15 0.47 -29.67
N GLY A 293 -17.05 0.71 -30.36
CA GLY A 293 -16.57 2.04 -30.72
C GLY A 293 -15.76 2.73 -29.62
N ALA A 294 -15.82 2.29 -28.36
CA ALA A 294 -15.01 2.87 -27.29
C ALA A 294 -13.53 2.59 -27.49
N SER A 295 -12.69 3.57 -27.12
CA SER A 295 -11.25 3.39 -27.07
C SER A 295 -10.87 2.34 -26.04
N VAL A 296 -9.95 1.46 -26.41
CA VAL A 296 -9.40 0.44 -25.54
C VAL A 296 -7.90 0.35 -25.77
N CYS A 297 -7.15 0.24 -24.69
CA CYS A 297 -5.71 0.08 -24.71
C CYS A 297 -5.34 -1.25 -24.07
N ARG A 298 -4.28 -1.87 -24.57
CA ARG A 298 -3.75 -3.12 -24.03
C ARG A 298 -2.30 -3.00 -23.64
N SER A 299 -1.93 -3.75 -22.61
CA SER A 299 -0.57 -3.81 -22.07
C SER A 299 -0.08 -5.24 -22.08
N GLY A 300 1.09 -5.46 -22.70
CA GLY A 300 1.72 -6.77 -22.78
C GLY A 300 3.24 -6.66 -22.77
N SER A 301 3.90 -7.73 -22.34
CA SER A 301 5.34 -7.78 -22.13
C SER A 301 6.15 -7.92 -23.42
N ALA A 302 5.51 -8.24 -24.55
CA ALA A 302 6.19 -8.37 -25.84
C ALA A 302 6.23 -7.04 -26.58
N THR A 303 5.09 -6.35 -26.69
CA THR A 303 4.98 -5.12 -27.50
C THR A 303 4.63 -3.87 -26.67
N GLY A 304 4.46 -4.00 -25.36
CA GLY A 304 4.19 -2.87 -24.48
C GLY A 304 2.74 -2.39 -24.55
N TRP A 305 2.54 -1.10 -24.82
CA TRP A 305 1.24 -0.44 -24.72
C TRP A 305 0.73 0.02 -26.09
N HIS A 306 -0.44 -0.47 -26.49
CA HIS A 306 -1.08 -0.07 -27.75
C HIS A 306 -2.58 0.15 -27.56
N CYS A 307 -3.15 1.05 -28.34
CA CYS A 307 -4.55 1.42 -28.26
C CYS A 307 -5.26 1.27 -29.60
N GLY A 308 -6.57 1.12 -29.53
CA GLY A 308 -7.48 0.96 -30.65
C GLY A 308 -8.92 1.16 -30.16
N THR A 309 -9.86 0.49 -30.81
CA THR A 309 -11.28 0.52 -30.50
C THR A 309 -11.85 -0.89 -30.38
N ILE A 310 -12.89 -1.01 -29.56
CA ILE A 310 -13.72 -2.22 -29.51
C ILE A 310 -14.57 -2.26 -30.78
N LEU A 311 -14.53 -3.37 -31.52
CA LEU A 311 -15.22 -3.51 -32.80
C LEU A 311 -16.51 -4.33 -32.68
N GLN A 312 -16.42 -5.52 -32.11
CA GLN A 312 -17.55 -6.45 -31.95
C GLN A 312 -17.42 -7.24 -30.65
N ARG A 313 -18.55 -7.66 -30.08
CA ARG A 313 -18.61 -8.63 -28.99
C ARG A 313 -19.10 -9.99 -29.46
N ASN A 314 -18.96 -10.97 -28.58
CA ASN A 314 -19.45 -12.32 -28.76
C ASN A 314 -18.86 -13.01 -30.02
N ALA A 315 -17.57 -12.76 -30.27
CA ALA A 315 -16.85 -13.41 -31.34
C ALA A 315 -16.48 -14.85 -30.93
N SER A 316 -16.58 -15.76 -31.90
CA SER A 316 -16.05 -17.12 -31.79
C SER A 316 -14.79 -17.22 -32.64
N VAL A 317 -13.70 -17.75 -32.08
CA VAL A 317 -12.43 -17.95 -32.79
C VAL A 317 -12.06 -19.43 -32.74
N ALA A 318 -11.80 -19.99 -33.92
CA ALA A 318 -11.34 -21.38 -34.05
C ALA A 318 -9.80 -21.42 -34.00
N TYR A 319 -9.24 -21.72 -32.82
CA TYR A 319 -7.81 -21.97 -32.66
C TYR A 319 -7.48 -23.44 -32.98
N PRO A 320 -6.21 -23.78 -33.27
CA PRO A 320 -5.78 -25.16 -33.47
C PRO A 320 -6.15 -26.10 -32.31
N GLN A 321 -6.25 -25.59 -31.09
CA GLN A 321 -6.59 -26.33 -29.87
C GLN A 321 -8.09 -26.46 -29.64
N GLY A 322 -8.93 -25.69 -30.34
CA GLY A 322 -10.38 -25.68 -30.19
C GLY A 322 -11.00 -24.28 -30.33
N ASN A 323 -12.33 -24.23 -30.29
CA ASN A 323 -13.07 -22.97 -30.37
C ASN A 323 -13.06 -22.25 -29.03
N VAL A 324 -12.89 -20.93 -29.06
CA VAL A 324 -13.08 -20.03 -27.92
C VAL A 324 -14.21 -19.07 -28.25
N PHE A 325 -15.15 -18.91 -27.32
CA PHE A 325 -16.39 -18.16 -27.50
C PHE A 325 -16.38 -16.85 -26.70
N GLU A 326 -17.39 -16.02 -26.93
CA GLU A 326 -17.67 -14.79 -26.16
C GLU A 326 -16.53 -13.74 -26.15
N LEU A 327 -15.59 -13.86 -27.09
CA LEU A 327 -14.45 -12.95 -27.19
C LEU A 327 -14.88 -11.56 -27.67
N ILE A 328 -14.13 -10.55 -27.26
CA ILE A 328 -14.31 -9.18 -27.73
C ILE A 328 -13.21 -8.84 -28.74
N ARG A 329 -13.64 -8.45 -29.93
CA ARG A 329 -12.76 -8.13 -31.07
C ARG A 329 -12.37 -6.66 -31.04
N THR A 330 -11.08 -6.38 -31.24
CA THR A 330 -10.52 -5.02 -31.28
C THR A 330 -9.56 -4.85 -32.48
N ASN A 331 -9.26 -3.61 -32.86
CA ASN A 331 -8.18 -3.30 -33.82
C ASN A 331 -6.85 -2.93 -33.16
N THR A 332 -6.63 -3.31 -31.90
CA THR A 332 -5.28 -3.25 -31.32
C THR A 332 -4.43 -4.35 -31.95
N CYS A 333 -3.16 -4.08 -32.22
CA CYS A 333 -2.18 -5.13 -32.55
C CYS A 333 -1.76 -5.90 -31.28
N ALA A 334 -1.25 -7.12 -31.41
CA ALA A 334 -0.59 -7.88 -30.34
C ALA A 334 0.31 -8.96 -30.96
N GLU A 335 1.33 -9.40 -30.22
CA GLU A 335 2.29 -10.41 -30.68
C GLU A 335 2.55 -11.50 -29.61
N PRO A 336 3.22 -12.62 -29.96
CA PRO A 336 3.54 -13.68 -29.00
C PRO A 336 4.22 -13.17 -27.72
N GLY A 337 3.59 -13.44 -26.59
CA GLY A 337 3.99 -12.97 -25.26
C GLY A 337 3.10 -11.86 -24.68
N ASP A 338 2.29 -11.18 -25.49
CA ASP A 338 1.26 -10.26 -25.00
C ASP A 338 0.03 -10.99 -24.44
N SER A 339 -0.11 -12.29 -24.73
CA SER A 339 -1.12 -13.19 -24.17
C SER A 339 -1.27 -13.03 -22.66
N GLY A 340 -2.50 -12.95 -22.17
CA GLY A 340 -2.83 -12.68 -20.76
C GLY A 340 -2.81 -11.20 -20.38
N GLY A 341 -2.17 -10.34 -21.19
CA GLY A 341 -2.00 -8.93 -20.92
C GLY A 341 -3.32 -8.16 -20.82
N SER A 342 -3.31 -7.10 -20.02
CA SER A 342 -4.49 -6.31 -19.68
C SER A 342 -5.05 -5.57 -20.88
N PHE A 343 -6.39 -5.52 -21.01
CA PHE A 343 -7.12 -4.52 -21.79
C PHE A 343 -7.85 -3.57 -20.86
N VAL A 344 -7.65 -2.25 -21.01
CA VAL A 344 -8.30 -1.21 -20.20
C VAL A 344 -8.96 -0.14 -21.08
N SER A 345 -10.07 0.41 -20.60
CA SER A 345 -10.72 1.59 -21.18
C SER A 345 -10.85 2.65 -20.10
N GLY A 346 -10.07 3.73 -20.21
CA GLY A 346 -9.83 4.62 -19.08
C GLY A 346 -9.22 3.84 -17.91
N GLU A 347 -9.85 3.92 -16.74
CA GLU A 347 -9.46 3.19 -15.53
C GLU A 347 -10.27 1.88 -15.32
N GLN A 348 -11.01 1.43 -16.34
CA GLN A 348 -11.85 0.24 -16.25
C GLN A 348 -11.18 -0.97 -16.91
N ALA A 349 -10.97 -2.03 -16.16
CA ALA A 349 -10.53 -3.33 -16.66
C ALA A 349 -11.57 -3.91 -17.63
N GLN A 350 -11.13 -4.28 -18.83
CA GLN A 350 -11.98 -4.85 -19.88
C GLN A 350 -11.77 -6.35 -20.03
N GLY A 351 -10.52 -6.81 -20.03
CA GLY A 351 -10.23 -8.22 -20.28
C GLY A 351 -8.75 -8.56 -20.39
N VAL A 352 -8.47 -9.83 -20.71
CA VAL A 352 -7.11 -10.35 -20.92
C VAL A 352 -6.92 -10.80 -22.38
N ALA A 353 -5.73 -10.54 -22.94
CA ALA A 353 -5.43 -10.85 -24.34
C ALA A 353 -5.47 -12.35 -24.64
N SER A 354 -6.39 -12.81 -25.48
CA SER A 354 -6.50 -14.22 -25.88
C SER A 354 -5.63 -14.53 -27.09
N GLY A 355 -5.86 -13.84 -28.20
CA GLY A 355 -5.08 -14.04 -29.42
C GLY A 355 -5.47 -13.06 -30.51
N GLY A 356 -4.84 -13.16 -31.67
CA GLY A 356 -5.03 -12.18 -32.73
C GLY A 356 -4.38 -12.55 -34.06
N SER A 357 -4.34 -11.58 -34.96
CA SER A 357 -3.75 -11.67 -36.29
C SER A 357 -3.11 -10.34 -36.69
N GLY A 358 -2.07 -10.40 -37.53
CA GLY A 358 -1.26 -9.22 -37.87
C GLY A 358 -0.10 -9.04 -36.89
N ASP A 359 0.43 -7.82 -36.82
CA ASP A 359 1.57 -7.47 -35.97
C ASP A 359 1.51 -5.99 -35.56
N CYS A 360 2.44 -5.54 -34.71
CA CYS A 360 2.47 -4.15 -34.27
C CYS A 360 3.22 -3.18 -35.19
N THR A 361 3.69 -3.66 -36.34
CA THR A 361 4.32 -2.85 -37.38
C THR A 361 3.32 -2.44 -38.46
N SER A 362 2.49 -3.38 -38.91
CA SER A 362 1.52 -3.26 -40.01
C SER A 362 0.07 -3.13 -39.52
N GLY A 363 -0.15 -3.33 -38.22
CA GLY A 363 -1.47 -3.36 -37.61
C GLY A 363 -2.04 -4.78 -37.51
N GLY A 364 -3.10 -4.92 -36.72
CA GLY A 364 -3.69 -6.22 -36.45
C GLY A 364 -5.05 -6.16 -35.76
N ILE A 365 -5.59 -7.35 -35.52
CA ILE A 365 -6.81 -7.59 -34.76
C ILE A 365 -6.42 -8.40 -33.54
N THR A 366 -6.90 -7.99 -32.37
CA THR A 366 -6.73 -8.75 -31.13
C THR A 366 -8.08 -9.00 -30.49
N TYR A 367 -8.23 -10.21 -29.97
CA TYR A 367 -9.36 -10.66 -29.19
C TYR A 367 -8.97 -10.73 -27.71
N TYR A 368 -9.88 -10.29 -26.84
CA TYR A 368 -9.70 -10.44 -25.40
C TYR A 368 -10.87 -11.17 -24.76
N GLN A 369 -10.58 -11.93 -23.71
CA GLN A 369 -11.61 -12.51 -22.84
C GLN A 369 -12.09 -11.45 -21.84
N PRO A 370 -13.42 -11.20 -21.70
CA PRO A 370 -13.96 -10.24 -20.73
C PRO A 370 -13.53 -10.53 -19.28
N VAL A 371 -13.04 -9.52 -18.56
CA VAL A 371 -12.55 -9.70 -17.18
C VAL A 371 -13.67 -10.14 -16.22
N ASN A 372 -14.90 -9.65 -16.41
CA ASN A 372 -16.02 -9.92 -15.50
C ASN A 372 -16.43 -11.39 -15.49
N GLU A 373 -16.28 -12.10 -16.62
CA GLU A 373 -16.52 -13.54 -16.70
C GLU A 373 -15.51 -14.31 -15.84
N ILE A 374 -14.22 -13.92 -15.91
CA ILE A 374 -13.14 -14.52 -15.12
C ILE A 374 -13.39 -14.30 -13.63
N LEU A 375 -13.73 -13.06 -13.26
CA LEU A 375 -14.01 -12.67 -11.87
C LEU A 375 -15.18 -13.49 -11.30
N THR A 376 -16.26 -13.63 -12.07
CA THR A 376 -17.46 -14.38 -11.65
C THR A 376 -17.16 -15.87 -11.55
N THR A 377 -16.53 -16.45 -12.57
CA THR A 377 -16.26 -17.89 -12.66
C THR A 377 -15.39 -18.40 -11.52
N TYR A 378 -14.39 -17.61 -11.10
CA TYR A 378 -13.44 -18.02 -10.05
C TYR A 378 -13.70 -17.37 -8.68
N GLY A 379 -14.74 -16.54 -8.54
CA GLY A 379 -15.07 -15.84 -7.31
C GLY A 379 -13.97 -14.86 -6.88
N LEU A 380 -13.46 -14.08 -7.82
CA LEU A 380 -12.34 -13.15 -7.63
C LEU A 380 -12.82 -11.72 -7.47
N SER A 381 -12.09 -10.93 -6.67
CA SER A 381 -12.28 -9.49 -6.55
C SER A 381 -11.11 -8.75 -7.19
N LEU A 382 -11.39 -7.78 -8.05
CA LEU A 382 -10.36 -6.97 -8.69
C LEU A 382 -9.69 -6.04 -7.68
N VAL A 383 -8.36 -5.91 -7.74
CA VAL A 383 -7.64 -4.91 -6.94
C VAL A 383 -7.84 -3.54 -7.56
N THR A 384 -8.42 -2.60 -6.79
CA THR A 384 -8.76 -1.26 -7.28
C THR A 384 -8.19 -0.12 -6.42
N THR A 385 -8.05 1.07 -7.00
CA THR A 385 -7.50 2.27 -6.36
C THR A 385 -8.33 2.80 -5.18
N ALA A 386 -9.57 2.35 -5.02
CA ALA A 386 -10.42 2.71 -3.89
C ALA A 386 -10.05 2.01 -2.56
N GLY A 387 -9.01 1.15 -2.56
CA GLY A 387 -8.76 0.20 -1.49
C GLY A 387 -9.80 -0.92 -1.53
N ASN A 388 -9.39 -2.17 -1.37
CA ASN A 388 -10.38 -3.24 -1.39
C ASN A 388 -11.40 -3.03 -0.27
N PRO A 389 -12.70 -3.13 -0.56
CA PRO A 389 -13.71 -3.16 0.49
C PRO A 389 -13.43 -4.32 1.46
N PRO A 390 -13.91 -4.24 2.72
CA PRO A 390 -14.09 -5.44 3.52
C PRO A 390 -14.86 -6.48 2.68
N GLN A 391 -14.46 -7.74 2.79
CA GLN A 391 -15.10 -8.86 2.11
C GLN A 391 -16.63 -8.79 2.36
N MET A 392 -17.39 -8.44 1.33
CA MET A 392 -18.85 -8.44 1.42
C MET A 392 -19.30 -9.89 1.53
N SER A 393 -20.02 -10.19 2.62
CA SER A 393 -20.73 -11.46 2.77
C SER A 393 -21.73 -11.62 1.62
N THR A 394 -21.93 -12.87 1.23
CA THR A 394 -22.92 -13.33 0.25
C THR A 394 -24.31 -12.75 0.52
N GLY A 395 -24.90 -12.09 -0.48
CA GLY A 395 -26.31 -11.66 -0.53
C GLY A 395 -26.71 -10.49 0.37
N THR A 396 -26.54 -10.64 1.68
CA THR A 396 -27.39 -9.97 2.70
C THR A 396 -27.14 -8.47 2.98
N CYS A 397 -26.29 -7.78 2.22
CA CYS A 397 -25.88 -6.38 2.44
C CYS A 397 -25.52 -6.00 3.90
N THR A 398 -25.10 -6.97 4.72
CA THR A 398 -24.68 -6.78 6.12
C THR A 398 -23.27 -6.17 6.21
N GLY A 399 -23.02 -5.32 7.21
CA GLY A 399 -21.69 -4.76 7.48
C GLY A 399 -21.45 -3.33 6.95
N TYR A 400 -22.45 -2.72 6.34
CA TYR A 400 -22.40 -1.29 6.01
C TYR A 400 -22.57 -0.41 7.25
N PRO A 401 -21.85 0.73 7.33
CA PRO A 401 -21.95 1.65 8.47
C PRO A 401 -23.32 2.33 8.58
N ALA A 402 -24.08 2.38 7.49
CA ALA A 402 -25.47 2.79 7.48
C ALA A 402 -26.32 1.76 6.75
N THR A 403 -27.53 1.54 7.24
CA THR A 403 -28.52 0.63 6.67
C THR A 403 -29.89 1.28 6.68
N ALA A 404 -30.70 0.98 5.66
CA ALA A 404 -32.08 1.41 5.55
C ALA A 404 -32.93 0.25 5.03
N THR A 405 -34.08 0.00 5.63
CA THR A 405 -35.03 -1.01 5.16
C THR A 405 -36.28 -0.35 4.59
N GLY A 406 -36.98 -1.04 3.70
CA GLY A 406 -38.23 -0.57 3.13
C GLY A 406 -38.99 -1.65 2.39
N THR A 407 -40.10 -1.27 1.79
CA THR A 407 -40.89 -2.10 0.88
C THR A 407 -41.17 -1.27 -0.36
N THR A 408 -41.06 -1.86 -1.54
CA THR A 408 -41.44 -1.21 -2.80
C THR A 408 -42.42 -2.10 -3.57
N ASN A 409 -43.34 -1.46 -4.27
CA ASN A 409 -44.33 -2.13 -5.12
C ASN A 409 -43.90 -2.05 -6.59
N SER A 410 -44.45 -2.93 -7.42
CA SER A 410 -44.10 -3.01 -8.85
C SER A 410 -44.24 -1.64 -9.53
N GLY A 411 -43.18 -1.19 -10.20
CA GLY A 411 -43.14 0.10 -10.90
C GLY A 411 -42.95 1.32 -9.98
N GLN A 412 -42.80 1.14 -8.67
CA GLN A 412 -42.56 2.25 -7.74
C GLN A 412 -41.07 2.54 -7.54
N ALA A 413 -40.79 3.79 -7.16
CA ALA A 413 -39.48 4.25 -6.73
C ALA A 413 -39.55 4.80 -5.29
N VAL A 414 -38.60 4.41 -4.46
CA VAL A 414 -38.44 4.89 -3.08
C VAL A 414 -37.04 5.45 -2.87
N TYR A 415 -36.92 6.44 -2.00
CA TYR A 415 -35.67 7.18 -1.80
C TYR A 415 -35.09 6.95 -0.40
N GLN A 416 -33.77 6.76 -0.35
CA GLN A 416 -33.02 6.48 0.87
C GLN A 416 -31.70 7.28 0.94
N PRO A 417 -31.23 7.67 2.12
CA PRO A 417 -32.01 7.72 3.37
C PRO A 417 -33.16 8.74 3.28
N LYS A 418 -34.16 8.60 4.15
CA LYS A 418 -35.28 9.58 4.25
C LYS A 418 -34.81 10.97 4.72
N SER A 419 -33.68 11.02 5.43
CA SER A 419 -32.98 12.26 5.81
C SER A 419 -31.95 12.66 4.76
N LEU A 420 -31.53 13.93 4.79
CA LEU A 420 -30.55 14.45 3.83
C LEU A 420 -29.20 13.70 3.94
N TYR A 421 -28.79 13.04 2.86
CA TYR A 421 -27.46 12.42 2.76
C TYR A 421 -26.46 13.44 2.17
N GLN A 422 -25.53 13.90 3.01
CA GLN A 422 -24.47 14.84 2.62
C GLN A 422 -23.09 14.20 2.79
N SER A 423 -22.25 14.33 1.77
CA SER A 423 -20.83 14.06 1.85
C SER A 423 -20.05 15.37 1.97
N ALA A 424 -19.27 15.53 3.03
CA ALA A 424 -18.43 16.70 3.26
C ALA A 424 -17.11 16.65 2.47
N VAL A 425 -16.72 15.47 2.00
CA VAL A 425 -15.49 15.22 1.25
C VAL A 425 -15.80 14.53 -0.08
N ALA A 426 -14.87 14.64 -1.04
CA ALA A 426 -14.89 13.80 -2.23
C ALA A 426 -14.42 12.38 -1.87
N GLY A 427 -15.03 11.36 -2.44
CA GLY A 427 -14.63 9.98 -2.23
C GLY A 427 -15.71 8.99 -2.69
N VAL A 428 -15.63 7.75 -2.21
CA VAL A 428 -16.46 6.67 -2.75
C VAL A 428 -17.74 6.47 -1.93
N HIS A 429 -18.86 6.58 -2.64
CA HIS A 429 -20.21 6.23 -2.21
C HIS A 429 -20.46 4.76 -2.52
N TYR A 430 -20.83 3.97 -1.51
CA TYR A 430 -21.20 2.56 -1.72
C TYR A 430 -22.66 2.34 -1.40
N GLY A 431 -23.37 1.56 -2.23
CA GLY A 431 -24.70 1.05 -1.97
C GLY A 431 -24.77 -0.46 -2.24
N CYS A 432 -25.51 -1.19 -1.43
CA CYS A 432 -25.83 -2.59 -1.59
C CYS A 432 -27.31 -2.74 -1.27
N LEU A 433 -28.09 -3.14 -2.27
CA LEU A 433 -29.49 -3.51 -2.14
C LEU A 433 -29.58 -5.02 -2.07
N ASP A 434 -30.37 -5.52 -1.13
CA ASP A 434 -30.70 -6.92 -0.91
C ASP A 434 -32.22 -7.01 -0.81
N ALA A 435 -32.85 -7.83 -1.65
CA ALA A 435 -34.30 -8.03 -1.65
C ALA A 435 -34.64 -9.51 -1.84
N ASP A 436 -35.89 -9.88 -1.56
CA ASP A 436 -36.32 -11.28 -1.68
C ASP A 436 -36.23 -11.78 -3.14
N ASP A 437 -35.84 -13.04 -3.32
CA ASP A 437 -35.79 -13.68 -4.64
C ASP A 437 -37.11 -13.54 -5.42
N GLY A 438 -37.01 -13.38 -6.75
CA GLY A 438 -38.17 -13.30 -7.64
C GLY A 438 -38.72 -11.88 -7.86
N VAL A 439 -38.02 -10.85 -7.38
CA VAL A 439 -38.23 -9.45 -7.77
C VAL A 439 -37.07 -8.94 -8.63
N ASP A 440 -37.32 -7.83 -9.32
CA ASP A 440 -36.33 -7.10 -10.13
C ASP A 440 -36.28 -5.67 -9.62
N PHE A 441 -35.34 -5.40 -8.71
CA PHE A 441 -35.20 -4.11 -8.06
C PHE A 441 -33.89 -3.44 -8.48
N ASP A 442 -33.98 -2.27 -9.09
CA ASP A 442 -32.82 -1.45 -9.45
C ASP A 442 -32.40 -0.52 -8.29
N LEU A 443 -31.11 -0.24 -8.23
CA LEU A 443 -30.53 0.80 -7.39
C LEU A 443 -29.91 1.92 -8.23
N TYR A 444 -30.23 3.15 -7.87
CA TYR A 444 -29.62 4.35 -8.45
C TYR A 444 -29.03 5.21 -7.34
N LEU A 445 -27.85 5.79 -7.56
CA LEU A 445 -27.31 6.88 -6.76
C LEU A 445 -27.53 8.18 -7.51
N GLU A 446 -28.17 9.14 -6.87
CA GLU A 446 -28.45 10.47 -7.40
C GLU A 446 -27.68 11.52 -6.61
N ARG A 447 -27.16 12.52 -7.31
CA ARG A 447 -26.49 13.69 -6.75
C ARG A 447 -27.32 14.93 -7.01
N ARG A 448 -27.37 15.83 -6.02
CA ARG A 448 -28.03 17.13 -6.17
C ARG A 448 -27.15 18.08 -6.96
N VAL A 449 -27.69 18.61 -8.07
CA VAL A 449 -27.06 19.62 -8.92
C VAL A 449 -28.03 20.81 -9.03
N GLY A 450 -27.69 21.91 -8.36
CA GLY A 450 -28.63 23.03 -8.18
C GLY A 450 -29.86 22.59 -7.38
N SER A 451 -31.06 22.80 -7.93
CA SER A 451 -32.32 22.33 -7.35
C SER A 451 -32.72 20.91 -7.79
N ALA A 452 -32.05 20.33 -8.80
CA ALA A 452 -32.40 19.05 -9.39
C ALA A 452 -31.55 17.88 -8.85
N TRP A 453 -32.07 16.66 -8.99
CA TRP A 453 -31.34 15.42 -8.74
C TRP A 453 -30.92 14.80 -10.07
N SER A 454 -29.66 14.39 -10.17
CA SER A 454 -29.10 13.74 -11.36
C SER A 454 -28.54 12.37 -10.97
N THR A 455 -28.89 11.32 -11.71
CA THR A 455 -28.32 9.98 -11.52
C THR A 455 -26.84 9.98 -11.86
N VAL A 456 -26.01 9.59 -10.90
CA VAL A 456 -24.54 9.53 -11.03
C VAL A 456 -24.00 8.10 -11.00
N ALA A 457 -24.76 7.14 -10.49
CA ALA A 457 -24.48 5.72 -10.66
C ALA A 457 -25.78 4.90 -10.68
N THR A 458 -25.72 3.75 -11.33
CA THR A 458 -26.84 2.83 -11.52
C THR A 458 -26.35 1.40 -11.35
N SER A 459 -27.18 0.56 -10.77
CA SER A 459 -27.09 -0.90 -10.74
C SER A 459 -28.51 -1.40 -11.01
N ASN A 460 -28.70 -2.07 -12.16
CA ASN A 460 -30.01 -2.42 -12.72
C ASN A 460 -29.96 -3.80 -13.38
N GLY A 461 -29.37 -4.77 -12.66
CA GLY A 461 -29.41 -6.16 -13.06
C GLY A 461 -30.84 -6.68 -13.03
N SER A 462 -31.08 -7.84 -13.64
CA SER A 462 -32.42 -8.44 -13.68
C SER A 462 -32.79 -9.18 -12.37
N GLY A 463 -32.22 -8.76 -11.24
CA GLY A 463 -32.24 -9.50 -9.98
C GLY A 463 -32.76 -8.66 -8.82
N ALA A 464 -32.87 -9.29 -7.65
CA ALA A 464 -33.31 -8.64 -6.43
C ALA A 464 -32.20 -7.79 -5.77
N ASP A 465 -30.94 -8.13 -6.03
CA ASP A 465 -29.78 -7.58 -5.35
C ASP A 465 -28.96 -6.67 -6.27
N GLU A 466 -28.57 -5.50 -5.76
CA GLU A 466 -27.85 -4.49 -6.53
C GLU A 466 -26.66 -3.91 -5.76
N LYS A 467 -25.61 -3.52 -6.48
CA LYS A 467 -24.40 -2.95 -5.85
C LYS A 467 -23.88 -1.75 -6.62
N ILE A 468 -23.75 -0.62 -5.92
CA ILE A 468 -23.14 0.61 -6.42
C ILE A 468 -21.82 0.87 -5.71
N SER A 469 -20.81 1.23 -6.48
CA SER A 469 -19.60 1.90 -6.02
C SER A 469 -19.34 3.11 -6.93
N TYR A 470 -19.38 4.31 -6.37
CA TYR A 470 -19.28 5.55 -7.13
C TYR A 470 -18.35 6.55 -6.46
N THR A 471 -17.28 6.96 -7.13
CA THR A 471 -16.42 8.06 -6.67
C THR A 471 -17.03 9.39 -7.06
N GLY A 472 -17.46 10.17 -6.07
CA GLY A 472 -18.13 11.45 -6.26
C GLY A 472 -17.46 12.60 -5.50
N PRO A 473 -17.63 13.85 -5.93
CA PRO A 473 -17.21 15.02 -5.17
C PRO A 473 -18.07 15.21 -3.90
N ALA A 474 -17.65 16.09 -2.98
CA ALA A 474 -18.51 16.54 -1.88
C ALA A 474 -19.84 17.10 -2.41
N GLY A 475 -20.92 16.88 -1.66
CA GLY A 475 -22.26 17.29 -2.09
C GLY A 475 -23.40 16.50 -1.42
N SER A 476 -24.63 16.77 -1.85
CA SER A 476 -25.81 16.02 -1.40
C SER A 476 -26.12 14.88 -2.36
N TYR A 477 -26.38 13.71 -1.80
CA TYR A 477 -26.66 12.47 -2.52
C TYR A 477 -27.95 11.82 -2.00
N ARG A 478 -28.52 10.89 -2.76
CA ARG A 478 -29.57 9.98 -2.31
C ARG A 478 -29.55 8.71 -3.15
N TYR A 479 -29.94 7.60 -2.57
CA TYR A 479 -30.25 6.38 -3.30
C TYR A 479 -31.73 6.39 -3.71
N ARG A 480 -32.01 5.91 -4.91
CA ARG A 480 -33.36 5.64 -5.41
C ARG A 480 -33.42 4.15 -5.71
N VAL A 481 -34.27 3.41 -5.00
CA VAL A 481 -34.58 2.01 -5.26
C VAL A 481 -35.82 1.96 -6.12
N VAL A 482 -35.80 1.24 -7.23
CA VAL A 482 -36.92 1.15 -8.18
C VAL A 482 -37.29 -0.31 -8.36
N SER A 483 -38.57 -0.66 -8.31
CA SER A 483 -38.99 -1.99 -8.73
C SER A 483 -39.30 -1.97 -10.23
N ALA A 484 -38.45 -2.63 -11.02
CA ALA A 484 -38.72 -2.91 -12.42
C ALA A 484 -39.80 -4.00 -12.55
N SER A 485 -39.77 -5.02 -11.68
CA SER A 485 -40.85 -5.98 -11.50
C SER A 485 -40.90 -6.56 -10.07
N GLY A 486 -42.03 -7.15 -9.68
CA GLY A 486 -42.21 -7.73 -8.35
C GLY A 486 -42.60 -6.72 -7.28
N SER A 487 -42.82 -7.17 -6.04
CA SER A 487 -43.13 -6.31 -4.90
C SER A 487 -42.65 -7.02 -3.64
N GLY A 488 -41.98 -6.30 -2.74
CA GLY A 488 -41.31 -6.96 -1.64
C GLY A 488 -40.51 -6.03 -0.74
N PRO A 489 -40.08 -6.53 0.44
CA PRO A 489 -39.15 -5.83 1.30
C PRO A 489 -37.76 -5.74 0.67
N TYR A 490 -36.96 -4.80 1.13
CA TYR A 490 -35.55 -4.70 0.80
C TYR A 490 -34.73 -4.14 1.96
N THR A 491 -33.44 -4.44 1.97
CA THR A 491 -32.41 -3.85 2.81
C THR A 491 -31.40 -3.11 1.92
N LEU A 492 -31.14 -1.85 2.21
CA LEU A 492 -30.10 -1.04 1.58
C LEU A 492 -28.99 -0.77 2.59
N GLY A 493 -27.83 -1.40 2.43
CA GLY A 493 -26.59 -1.00 3.09
C GLY A 493 -25.86 0.08 2.29
N TYR A 494 -25.38 1.13 2.94
CA TYR A 494 -24.60 2.16 2.26
C TYR A 494 -23.49 2.79 3.12
N ARG A 495 -22.48 3.35 2.43
CA ARG A 495 -21.34 4.04 3.05
C ARG A 495 -21.11 5.37 2.33
N THR A 496 -20.88 6.41 3.12
CA THR A 496 -20.49 7.72 2.64
C THR A 496 -18.96 7.82 2.56
N PRO A 497 -18.41 8.66 1.67
CA PRO A 497 -17.00 9.02 1.68
C PRO A 497 -16.46 9.42 3.05
#